data_AF-A0A645BYB8-F1
#
_entry.id   AF-A0A645BYB8-F1
#
_cell.length_a   1.000
_cell.length_b   1.000
_cell.length_c   1.000
_cell.angle_alpha   90.00
_cell.angle_beta   90.00
_cell.angle_gamma   90.00
#
_symmetry.space_group_name_H-M   'P 1'
#
loop_
_entity.id
_entity.type
_entity.pdbx_description
1 polymer ?
#
loop_
_entity_poly.entity_id
_entity_poly.type
_entity_poly.pdbx_seq_one_letter_code
_entity_poly.pdbx_strand_id
1 'polypeptide(L)' 'MSSALVGTCCAVTDDFFGASVTALLCMGIAGELASVHTGLGVFHASLFDHISTIDGACLREKGNLYVR' A
#
# COMPACT_ATOMS: atom_id res chain seq x y z
N MET A 1 -8.19 3.53 6.33
CA MET A 1 -7.34 4.08 5.24
C MET A 1 -7.31 3.19 4.01
N SER A 2 -7.22 1.85 4.15
CA SER A 2 -7.10 0.95 2.98
C SER A 2 -8.26 1.07 1.99
N SER A 3 -9.48 1.34 2.46
CA SER A 3 -10.63 1.62 1.58
C SER A 3 -10.43 2.83 0.66
N ALA A 4 -9.75 3.87 1.13
CA ALA A 4 -9.43 5.04 0.31
C ALA A 4 -8.43 4.67 -0.78
N LEU A 5 -7.37 3.90 -0.45
CA LEU A 5 -6.41 3.41 -1.43
C LEU A 5 -7.06 2.49 -2.48
N VAL A 6 -7.93 1.58 -2.05
CA VAL A 6 -8.71 0.72 -2.97
C VAL A 6 -9.55 1.59 -3.90
N GLY A 7 -10.27 2.58 -3.37
CA GLY A 7 -11.04 3.52 -4.17
C GLY A 7 -10.17 4.27 -5.19
N THR A 8 -8.98 4.73 -4.80
CA THR A 8 -8.06 5.42 -5.72
C THR A 8 -7.53 4.51 -6.83
N CYS A 9 -7.19 3.25 -6.52
CA CYS A 9 -6.72 2.30 -7.52
C CYS A 9 -7.85 1.87 -8.47
N CYS A 10 -9.05 1.64 -7.95
CA CYS A 10 -10.22 1.31 -8.76
C CYS A 10 -10.69 2.48 -9.65
N ALA A 11 -10.31 3.73 -9.33
CA ALA A 11 -10.69 4.90 -10.13
C ALA A 11 -10.00 4.96 -11.50
N VAL A 12 -8.91 4.20 -11.71
CA VAL A 12 -8.10 4.26 -12.94
C VAL A 12 -8.16 2.98 -13.78
N THR A 13 -8.92 1.97 -13.36
CA THR A 13 -9.02 0.69 -14.08
C THR A 13 -10.30 -0.08 -13.73
N ASP A 14 -10.82 -0.85 -14.70
CA ASP A 14 -11.97 -1.73 -14.49
C ASP A 14 -11.61 -3.12 -13.90
N ASP A 15 -10.32 -3.46 -13.80
CA ASP A 15 -9.84 -4.64 -13.07
C ASP A 15 -9.88 -4.35 -11.55
N PHE A 16 -11.09 -4.45 -10.99
CA PHE A 16 -11.30 -4.16 -9.57
C PHE A 16 -10.57 -5.14 -8.66
N PHE A 17 -10.32 -6.37 -9.11
CA PHE A 17 -9.56 -7.35 -8.33
C PHE A 17 -8.09 -6.93 -8.26
N GLY A 18 -7.44 -6.72 -9.41
CA GLY A 18 -6.05 -6.27 -9.48
C GLY A 18 -5.85 -4.92 -8.78
N ALA A 19 -6.78 -3.98 -8.95
CA ALA A 19 -6.75 -2.69 -8.27
C ALA A 19 -6.83 -2.82 -6.75
N SER A 20 -7.75 -3.64 -6.23
CA SER A 20 -7.89 -3.88 -4.80
C SER A 20 -6.66 -4.55 -4.21
N VAL A 21 -6.13 -5.57 -4.90
CA VAL A 21 -4.91 -6.27 -4.49
C VAL A 21 -3.71 -5.31 -4.46
N THR A 22 -3.56 -4.47 -5.48
CA THR A 22 -2.48 -3.47 -5.56
C THR A 22 -2.57 -2.46 -4.40
N ALA A 23 -3.77 -1.96 -4.11
CA ALA A 23 -3.99 -1.04 -3.00
C ALA A 23 -3.65 -1.67 -1.64
N LEU A 24 -4.00 -2.94 -1.43
CA LEU A 24 -3.69 -3.67 -0.20
C LEU A 24 -2.20 -3.97 -0.07
N LEU A 25 -1.52 -4.30 -1.17
CA LEU A 25 -0.06 -4.42 -1.20
C LEU A 25 0.62 -3.10 -0.81
N CYS A 26 0.21 -1.97 -1.42
CA CYS A 26 0.76 -0.66 -1.09
C CYS A 26 0.62 -0.37 0.42
N MET A 27 -0.57 -0.61 0.98
CA MET A 27 -0.81 -0.40 2.41
C MET A 27 0.06 -1.33 3.28
N GLY A 28 0.15 -2.61 2.92
CA GLY A 28 0.93 -3.59 3.68
C GLY A 28 2.42 -3.23 3.72
N ILE A 29 3.01 -2.97 2.55
CA ILE A 29 4.43 -2.59 2.42
C ILE A 29 4.70 -1.28 3.18
N ALA A 30 3.85 -0.26 3.02
CA ALA A 30 4.02 0.99 3.76
C ALA A 30 3.91 0.79 5.28
N GLY A 31 3.00 -0.09 5.72
CA GLY A 31 2.83 -0.43 7.13
C GLY A 31 4.04 -1.14 7.73
N GLU A 32 4.63 -2.08 6.99
CA GLU A 32 5.87 -2.75 7.40
C GLU A 32 7.03 -1.75 7.54
N LEU A 33 7.20 -0.85 6.56
CA LEU A 33 8.23 0.19 6.61
C LEU A 33 8.01 1.16 7.77
N ALA A 34 6.78 1.60 8.00
CA ALA A 34 6.43 2.51 9.08
C ALA A 34 6.53 1.88 10.48
N SER A 35 6.44 0.56 10.58
CA SER A 35 6.44 -0.17 11.87
C SER A 35 7.75 -0.08 12.65
N VAL A 36 8.84 0.35 12.01
CA VAL A 36 10.16 0.53 12.65
C VAL A 36 10.11 1.61 13.74
N HIS A 37 9.17 2.55 13.64
CA HIS A 37 9.02 3.64 14.59
C HIS A 37 8.07 3.30 15.75
N THR A 38 8.46 3.67 16.97
CA THR A 38 7.64 3.47 18.16
C THR A 38 6.68 4.64 18.37
N GLY A 39 5.40 4.32 18.59
CA GLY A 39 4.35 5.30 18.92
C GLY A 39 3.34 5.53 17.80
N LEU A 40 2.05 5.50 18.15
CA LEU A 40 0.95 5.51 17.18
C LEU A 40 0.91 6.75 16.28
N GLY A 41 1.24 7.93 16.83
CA GLY A 41 1.26 9.17 16.05
C GLY A 41 2.39 9.19 15.01
N VAL A 42 3.59 8.74 15.40
CA VAL A 42 4.75 8.66 14.50
C VAL A 42 4.54 7.59 13.45
N PHE A 43 4.02 6.43 13.84
CA PHE A 43 3.60 5.38 12.91
C PHE A 43 2.62 5.91 11.87
N HIS A 44 1.59 6.64 12.30
CA HIS A 44 0.59 7.19 11.39
C HIS A 44 1.19 8.19 10.40
N ALA A 45 2.06 9.09 10.84
CA ALA A 45 2.75 10.01 9.94
C ALA A 45 3.67 9.28 8.95
N SER A 46 4.52 8.38 9.45
CA SER A 46 5.45 7.57 8.65
C SER A 46 4.74 6.67 7.64
N LEU A 47 3.54 6.16 7.97
CA LEU A 47 2.71 5.40 7.05
C LEU A 47 2.34 6.22 5.82
N PHE A 48 1.95 7.48 5.98
CA PHE A 48 1.66 8.38 4.85
C PHE A 48 2.92 8.73 4.05
N ASP A 49 4.04 8.99 4.72
CA ASP A 49 5.32 9.25 4.05
C ASP A 49 5.71 8.07 3.15
N HIS A 50 5.60 6.84 3.65
CA HIS A 50 5.89 5.65 2.86
C HIS A 50 4.88 5.42 1.74
N ILE A 51 3.58 5.61 1.95
CA ILE A 51 2.58 5.53 0.87
C ILE A 51 2.93 6.50 -0.27
N SER A 52 3.39 7.71 0.05
CA SER A 52 3.71 8.74 -0.95
C SER A 52 4.92 8.42 -1.84
N THR A 53 5.75 7.45 -1.43
CA THR A 53 7.00 7.08 -2.12
C THR A 53 6.93 5.71 -2.79
N ILE A 54 5.81 4.98 -2.66
CA ILE A 54 5.64 3.68 -3.31
C ILE A 54 5.49 3.86 -4.83
N ASP A 55 6.24 3.06 -5.57
CA ASP A 55 6.20 2.97 -7.01
C ASP A 55 6.09 1.51 -7.50
N GLY A 56 6.05 1.34 -8.83
CA GLY A 56 5.95 0.01 -9.44
C GLY A 56 7.18 -0.88 -9.21
N ALA A 57 8.36 -0.31 -8.97
CA ALA A 57 9.56 -1.08 -8.67
C ALA A 57 9.49 -1.66 -7.25
N CYS A 58 9.13 -0.84 -6.27
CA CYS A 58 8.89 -1.24 -4.89
C CYS A 58 7.85 -2.36 -4.79
N LEU A 59 6.73 -2.23 -5.51
CA LEU A 59 5.69 -3.26 -5.54
C LEU A 59 6.18 -4.59 -6.10
N ARG A 60 7.05 -4.59 -7.11
CA ARG A 60 7.60 -5.82 -7.70
C ARG A 60 8.67 -6.47 -6.82
N GLU A 61 9.46 -5.67 -6.11
CA GLU A 61 10.51 -6.17 -5.23
C GLU A 61 9.97 -6.72 -3.92
N LYS A 62 9.02 -6.01 -3.31
CA LYS A 62 8.50 -6.32 -1.96
C LYS A 62 7.15 -7.03 -1.98
N GLY A 63 6.42 -6.97 -3.08
CA GLY A 63 5.12 -7.61 -3.20
C GLY A 63 5.22 -9.13 -3.16
N ASN A 64 4.54 -9.75 -2.20
CA ASN A 64 4.46 -11.19 -2.06
C ASN A 64 3.04 -11.68 -2.40
N LEU A 65 2.73 -11.77 -3.69
CA LEU A 65 1.43 -12.23 -4.19
C LEU A 65 1.52 -13.63 -4.79
N TYR A 66 0.57 -14.47 -4.39
CA TYR A 66 0.29 -15.74 -5.04
C TYR A 66 -1.12 -15.67 -5.62
N VAL A 67 -1.21 -15.40 -6.91
CA VAL A 67 -2.48 -15.43 -7.64
C VAL A 67 -2.54 -16.74 -8.40
N ARG A 68 -3.65 -17.46 -8.25
CA ARG A 68 -3.90 -18.75 -8.89
C ARG A 68 -4.60 -18.57 -10.23
#